data_AF-A0A7Y2HHZ9-F1
#
_entry.id   AF-A0A7Y2HHZ9-F1
#
_cell.length_a   1.000
_cell.length_b   1.000
_cell.length_c   1.000
_cell.angle_alpha   90.00
_cell.angle_beta   90.00
_cell.angle_gamma   90.00
#
_symmetry.space_group_name_H-M   'P 1'
#
loop_
_entity.id
_entity.type
_entity.pdbx_description
1 polymer ?
#
loop_
_entity_poly.entity_id
_entity_poly.type
_entity_poly.pdbx_seq_one_letter_code
_entity_poly.pdbx_strand_id
1 'polypeptide(L)'
;MPSYRSRLLYNGGICQQLIIDSKDFPHLAETGLHSDKHLESIRTITGRSLEEITRLGCPGGLSQAGFMAEDEDIKSVLIGDNQLVRKLGLTHPQLAKPLFQVLNMMDADLQLNRWNMAQHQWENIQGFFYNNQLVHITAEDTKGGQKSIFDDGIKGGFYIRIWRPLDDTELKYLKTRYEYLSDSEIKEMIDQLSIINIGEIQPQYIMRYGFYEGHTYWRADPVAISFIFGMKHIEELDVALGNDLYHILTAHYTN
;
A
#
# COMPACT_ATOMS: atom_id res chain seq x y z
N MET A 1 -31.07 -19.41 10.36
CA MET A 1 -29.71 -18.93 10.01
C MET A 1 -29.79 -17.44 9.73
N PRO A 2 -29.00 -16.59 10.39
CA PRO A 2 -29.03 -15.16 10.12
C PRO A 2 -28.51 -14.91 8.71
N SER A 3 -29.29 -14.22 7.87
CA SER A 3 -28.90 -13.86 6.50
C SER A 3 -27.63 -13.02 6.49
N TYR A 4 -26.71 -13.28 5.56
CA TYR A 4 -25.48 -12.50 5.33
C TYR A 4 -25.71 -10.97 5.20
N ARG A 5 -26.95 -10.54 4.92
CA ARG A 5 -27.42 -9.15 5.03
C ARG A 5 -27.11 -8.47 6.37
N SER A 6 -27.00 -9.20 7.48
CA SER A 6 -26.64 -8.60 8.78
C SER A 6 -25.14 -8.42 9.00
N ARG A 7 -24.28 -9.03 8.18
CA ARG A 7 -22.83 -8.73 8.13
C ARG A 7 -22.49 -7.58 7.17
N LEU A 8 -23.36 -7.35 6.18
CA LEU A 8 -23.32 -6.17 5.31
C LEU A 8 -23.95 -4.92 5.95
N LEU A 9 -24.47 -5.02 7.18
CA LEU A 9 -24.57 -3.86 8.07
C LEU A 9 -23.19 -3.52 8.65
N TYR A 10 -22.25 -3.23 7.75
CA TYR A 10 -21.21 -2.28 8.03
C TYR A 10 -21.95 -0.98 8.42
N ASN A 11 -22.03 -0.68 9.71
CA ASN A 11 -22.44 0.64 10.20
C ASN A 11 -21.38 1.72 9.87
N GLY A 12 -20.40 1.42 9.03
CA GLY A 12 -19.36 2.33 8.56
C GLY A 12 -19.41 2.41 7.03
N GLY A 13 -19.64 3.60 6.49
CA GLY A 13 -19.16 3.88 5.15
C GLY A 13 -17.64 3.74 5.10
N ILE A 14 -17.03 3.98 3.92
CA ILE A 14 -15.57 4.00 3.80
C ILE A 14 -14.96 4.78 4.96
N CYS A 15 -13.98 4.15 5.62
CA CYS A 15 -13.25 4.72 6.75
C CYS A 15 -12.84 6.18 6.47
N GLN A 16 -12.83 7.03 7.48
CA GLN A 16 -12.55 8.47 7.32
C GLN A 16 -11.22 8.70 6.55
N GLN A 17 -11.31 9.18 5.31
CA GLN A 17 -10.21 9.18 4.34
C GLN A 17 -9.20 10.31 4.57
N LEU A 18 -9.53 11.27 5.42
CA LEU A 18 -8.75 12.48 5.69
C LEU A 18 -8.17 12.52 7.11
N ILE A 19 -8.29 11.42 7.88
CA ILE A 19 -7.66 11.38 9.20
C ILE A 19 -6.18 11.07 9.02
N ILE A 20 -5.36 11.94 9.59
CA ILE A 20 -3.98 11.66 9.94
C ILE A 20 -3.92 11.55 11.47
N ASP A 21 -3.15 10.62 12.04
CA ASP A 21 -2.96 10.55 13.49
C ASP A 21 -2.03 11.69 13.94
N SER A 22 -2.59 12.89 14.05
CA SER A 22 -1.87 14.09 14.46
C SER A 22 -1.38 14.05 15.91
N LYS A 23 -1.91 13.13 16.74
CA LYS A 23 -1.48 12.98 18.12
C LYS A 23 -0.12 12.29 18.17
N ASP A 24 0.00 11.18 17.44
CA ASP A 24 1.26 10.42 17.41
C ASP A 24 2.22 10.94 16.33
N PHE A 25 1.72 11.56 15.26
CA PHE A 25 2.51 12.05 14.13
C PHE A 25 2.14 13.49 13.72
N PRO A 26 2.44 14.50 14.56
CA PRO A 26 2.08 15.88 14.28
C PRO A 26 2.75 16.44 13.01
N HIS A 27 4.00 16.09 12.74
CA HIS A 27 4.70 16.55 11.53
C HIS A 27 4.13 15.93 10.25
N LEU A 28 3.72 14.64 10.30
CA LEU A 28 3.00 13.98 9.22
C LEU A 28 1.68 14.70 8.93
N ALA A 29 0.94 15.06 9.98
CA ALA A 29 -0.33 15.78 9.83
C ALA A 29 -0.16 17.17 9.21
N GLU A 30 0.94 17.86 9.52
CA GLU A 30 1.23 19.20 8.99
C GLU A 30 1.79 19.17 7.56
N THR A 31 2.70 18.24 7.27
CA THR A 31 3.53 18.29 6.05
C THR A 31 3.27 17.15 5.06
N GLY A 32 2.59 16.09 5.50
CA GLY A 32 2.45 14.85 4.74
C GLY A 32 3.70 13.96 4.74
N LEU A 33 4.72 14.28 5.54
CA LEU A 33 5.94 13.50 5.75
C LEU A 33 6.28 13.37 7.24
N HIS A 34 6.95 12.29 7.63
CA HIS A 34 7.48 12.17 8.98
C HIS A 34 8.76 12.98 9.18
N SER A 35 8.97 13.43 10.41
CA SER A 35 10.25 13.96 10.88
C SER A 35 11.14 12.80 11.32
N ASP A 36 12.37 12.75 10.82
CA ASP A 36 13.33 11.68 11.12
C ASP A 36 13.61 11.61 12.64
N LYS A 37 13.85 12.77 13.27
CA LYS A 37 14.04 12.88 14.72
C LYS A 37 12.84 12.35 15.51
N HIS A 38 11.62 12.60 15.01
CA HIS A 38 10.41 12.11 15.66
C HIS A 38 10.32 10.59 15.59
N LEU A 39 10.51 10.00 14.40
CA LEU A 39 10.54 8.54 14.21
C LEU A 39 11.64 7.87 15.05
N GLU A 40 12.80 8.50 15.22
CA GLU A 40 13.84 7.98 16.11
C GLU A 40 13.39 7.90 17.58
N SER A 41 12.60 8.88 18.02
CA SER A 41 12.17 9.04 19.40
C SER A 41 10.85 8.36 19.75
N ILE A 42 10.03 7.98 18.77
CA ILE A 42 8.73 7.35 19.01
C ILE A 42 8.89 6.02 19.76
N ARG A 43 7.94 5.72 20.63
CA ARG A 43 7.91 4.49 21.45
C ARG A 43 6.58 3.76 21.38
N THR A 44 5.53 4.49 21.03
CA THR A 44 4.18 3.97 20.91
C THR A 44 3.48 4.58 19.71
N ILE A 45 2.59 3.82 19.08
CA ILE A 45 1.61 4.30 18.10
C ILE A 45 0.26 3.82 18.61
N THR A 46 -0.72 4.72 18.68
CA THR A 46 -2.07 4.56 19.24
C THR A 46 -2.09 3.96 20.65
N GLY A 47 -1.01 4.16 21.42
CA GLY A 47 -0.83 3.61 22.76
C GLY A 47 -0.23 2.20 22.81
N ARG A 48 -0.04 1.51 21.68
CA ARG A 48 0.70 0.24 21.61
C ARG A 48 2.19 0.48 21.47
N SER A 49 3.02 -0.33 22.12
CA SER A 49 4.47 -0.25 21.97
C SER A 49 4.90 -0.68 20.56
N LEU A 50 6.04 -0.16 20.08
CA LEU A 50 6.59 -0.59 18.79
C LEU A 50 6.87 -2.11 18.76
N GLU A 51 7.35 -2.68 19.87
CA GLU A 51 7.57 -4.12 20.00
C GLU A 51 6.27 -4.92 19.84
N GLU A 52 5.18 -4.45 20.45
CA GLU A 52 3.88 -5.09 20.29
C GLU A 52 3.39 -5.01 18.84
N ILE A 53 3.50 -3.83 18.22
CA ILE A 53 3.08 -3.62 16.82
C ILE A 53 3.89 -4.52 15.89
N THR A 54 5.22 -4.57 16.05
CA THR A 54 6.11 -5.46 15.29
C THR A 54 5.67 -6.91 15.45
N ARG A 55 5.52 -7.40 16.69
CA ARG A 55 5.11 -8.80 16.94
C ARG A 55 3.75 -9.15 16.30
N LEU A 56 2.81 -8.20 16.26
CA LEU A 56 1.51 -8.41 15.61
C LEU A 56 1.58 -8.30 14.09
N GLY A 57 2.53 -7.51 13.58
CA GLY A 57 2.80 -7.29 12.17
C GLY A 57 3.61 -8.40 11.51
N CYS A 58 4.46 -9.12 12.24
CA CYS A 58 5.22 -10.25 11.68
C CYS A 58 4.30 -11.42 11.25
N PRO A 59 4.79 -12.32 10.38
CA PRO A 59 4.05 -13.50 9.97
C PRO A 59 3.55 -14.33 11.16
N GLY A 60 2.29 -14.78 11.10
CA GLY A 60 1.65 -15.53 12.18
C GLY A 60 1.12 -14.68 13.34
N GLY A 61 1.28 -13.35 13.29
CA GLY A 61 0.66 -12.40 14.21
C GLY A 61 -0.84 -12.21 13.93
N LEU A 62 -1.22 -11.00 13.50
CA LEU A 62 -2.60 -10.71 13.08
C LEU A 62 -2.90 -11.09 11.61
N SER A 63 -1.87 -11.47 10.86
CA SER A 63 -1.95 -11.95 9.48
C SER A 63 -1.07 -13.19 9.33
N GLN A 64 -1.52 -14.19 8.57
CA GLN A 64 -0.71 -15.37 8.29
C GLN A 64 0.57 -15.01 7.53
N ALA A 65 0.46 -14.14 6.52
CA ALA A 65 1.59 -13.67 5.75
C ALA A 65 2.39 -12.56 6.46
N GLY A 66 1.81 -11.93 7.49
CA GLY A 66 2.34 -10.72 8.09
C GLY A 66 1.93 -9.45 7.32
N PHE A 67 2.07 -8.32 8.02
CA PHE A 67 2.09 -6.95 7.49
C PHE A 67 3.52 -6.47 7.23
N MET A 68 4.53 -7.20 7.73
CA MET A 68 5.96 -6.94 7.53
C MET A 68 6.66 -8.29 7.44
N ALA A 69 7.85 -8.32 6.82
CA ALA A 69 8.66 -9.53 6.79
C ALA A 69 9.15 -9.92 8.20
N GLU A 70 9.61 -11.16 8.35
CA GLU A 70 10.04 -11.70 9.66
C GLU A 70 11.24 -10.96 10.26
N ASP A 71 12.11 -10.42 9.41
CA ASP A 71 13.32 -9.69 9.76
C ASP A 71 13.13 -8.17 9.85
N GLU A 72 11.91 -7.67 9.62
CA GLU A 72 11.59 -6.24 9.66
C GLU A 72 10.93 -5.83 10.99
N ASP A 73 11.08 -4.56 11.35
CA ASP A 73 10.36 -3.93 12.46
C ASP A 73 9.63 -2.65 12.01
N ILE A 74 8.54 -2.31 12.72
CA ILE A 74 7.67 -1.19 12.33
C ILE A 74 8.43 0.13 12.19
N LYS A 75 9.45 0.37 13.00
CA LYS A 75 10.19 1.64 12.96
C LYS A 75 11.08 1.70 11.73
N SER A 76 11.78 0.62 11.41
CA SER A 76 12.61 0.50 10.21
C SER A 76 11.78 0.72 8.95
N VAL A 77 10.61 0.08 8.87
CA VAL A 77 9.70 0.22 7.73
C VAL A 77 9.21 1.66 7.59
N LEU A 78 8.75 2.29 8.67
CA LEU A 78 8.31 3.70 8.65
C LEU A 78 9.42 4.67 8.21
N ILE A 79 10.66 4.45 8.65
CA ILE A 79 11.81 5.27 8.26
C ILE A 79 12.11 5.07 6.77
N GLY A 80 12.21 3.81 6.32
CA GLY A 80 12.50 3.47 4.93
C GLY A 80 11.45 4.03 3.97
N ASP A 81 10.18 3.81 4.28
CA ASP A 81 9.06 4.34 3.50
C ASP A 81 9.09 5.88 3.45
N ASN A 82 9.27 6.56 4.59
CA ASN A 82 9.33 8.04 4.61
C ASN A 82 10.51 8.59 3.79
N GLN A 83 11.66 7.91 3.80
CA GLN A 83 12.80 8.28 2.97
C GLN A 83 12.50 8.09 1.47
N LEU A 84 11.85 6.99 1.08
CA LEU A 84 11.43 6.79 -0.30
C LEU A 84 10.47 7.89 -0.75
N VAL A 85 9.40 8.13 0.01
CA VAL A 85 8.39 9.15 -0.33
C VAL A 85 9.04 10.53 -0.48
N ARG A 86 10.00 10.88 0.39
CA ARG A 86 10.79 12.11 0.29
C ARG A 86 11.66 12.16 -0.97
N LYS A 87 12.37 11.08 -1.32
CA LYS A 87 13.17 11.01 -2.56
C LYS A 87 12.32 11.18 -3.81
N LEU A 88 11.08 10.68 -3.77
CA LEU A 88 10.11 10.90 -4.83
C LEU A 88 9.59 12.37 -4.85
N GLY A 89 9.84 13.19 -3.85
CA GLY A 89 9.24 14.53 -3.77
C GLY A 89 7.70 14.47 -3.70
N LEU A 90 7.18 13.42 -3.10
CA LEU A 90 5.76 13.20 -2.84
C LEU A 90 5.50 13.25 -1.33
N THR A 91 4.25 13.03 -0.94
CA THR A 91 3.79 12.93 0.45
C THR A 91 2.96 11.67 0.63
N HIS A 92 2.85 11.16 1.86
CA HIS A 92 2.02 9.98 2.14
C HIS A 92 0.54 10.19 1.72
N PRO A 93 -0.09 11.35 2.00
CA PRO A 93 -1.45 11.62 1.53
C PRO A 93 -1.60 11.61 0.00
N GLN A 94 -0.60 12.09 -0.76
CA GLN A 94 -0.62 12.04 -2.22
C GLN A 94 -0.64 10.59 -2.73
N LEU A 95 0.13 9.70 -2.10
CA LEU A 95 0.19 8.28 -2.46
C LEU A 95 -1.05 7.49 -2.01
N ALA A 96 -1.65 7.83 -0.86
CA ALA A 96 -2.89 7.23 -0.40
C ALA A 96 -4.12 7.60 -1.28
N LYS A 97 -4.14 8.83 -1.82
CA LYS A 97 -5.27 9.38 -2.57
C LYS A 97 -5.79 8.49 -3.71
N PRO A 98 -4.98 8.00 -4.66
CA PRO A 98 -5.50 7.12 -5.72
C PRO A 98 -6.10 5.82 -5.17
N LEU A 99 -5.54 5.27 -4.10
CA LEU A 99 -6.06 4.05 -3.49
C LEU A 99 -7.42 4.31 -2.81
N PHE A 100 -7.60 5.48 -2.20
CA PHE A 100 -8.93 5.88 -1.72
C PHE A 100 -9.95 6.05 -2.85
N GLN A 101 -9.55 6.54 -4.03
CA GLN A 101 -10.45 6.62 -5.17
C GLN A 101 -10.91 5.23 -5.64
N VAL A 102 -10.01 4.25 -5.61
CA VAL A 102 -10.37 2.85 -5.81
C VAL A 102 -11.43 2.40 -4.80
N LEU A 103 -11.21 2.62 -3.51
CA LEU A 103 -12.20 2.25 -2.48
C LEU A 103 -13.54 2.96 -2.68
N ASN A 104 -13.52 4.25 -3.04
CA ASN A 104 -14.72 5.04 -3.35
C ASN A 104 -15.54 4.45 -4.51
N MET A 105 -14.87 3.96 -5.55
CA MET A 105 -15.54 3.28 -6.66
C MET A 105 -16.15 1.95 -6.23
N MET A 106 -15.43 1.17 -5.42
CA MET A 106 -15.93 -0.10 -4.88
C MET A 106 -17.17 0.11 -3.98
N ASP A 107 -17.13 1.08 -3.06
CA ASP A 107 -18.25 1.39 -2.17
C ASP A 107 -19.48 1.89 -2.93
N ALA A 108 -19.29 2.74 -3.95
CA ALA A 108 -20.39 3.16 -4.81
C ALA A 108 -21.08 1.96 -5.49
N ASP A 109 -20.31 0.99 -5.97
CA ASP A 109 -20.88 -0.22 -6.59
C ASP A 109 -21.49 -1.18 -5.56
N LEU A 110 -20.94 -1.29 -4.35
CA LEU A 110 -21.53 -2.03 -3.24
C LEU A 110 -22.91 -1.45 -2.86
N GLN A 111 -23.02 -0.13 -2.75
CA GLN A 111 -24.29 0.57 -2.48
C GLN A 111 -25.33 0.34 -3.59
N LEU A 112 -24.87 0.17 -4.84
CA LEU A 112 -25.70 -0.14 -5.99
C LEU A 112 -25.97 -1.65 -6.18
N ASN A 113 -25.50 -2.51 -5.27
CA ASN A 113 -25.60 -3.97 -5.35
C ASN A 113 -24.97 -4.56 -6.64
N ARG A 114 -23.84 -4.00 -7.08
CA ARG A 114 -23.08 -4.45 -8.26
C ARG A 114 -21.90 -5.36 -7.94
N TRP A 115 -21.86 -5.90 -6.73
CA TRP A 115 -20.91 -6.93 -6.34
C TRP A 115 -21.40 -8.30 -6.83
N ASN A 116 -20.53 -9.07 -7.50
CA ASN A 116 -20.89 -10.41 -7.93
C ASN A 116 -20.83 -11.35 -6.71
N MET A 117 -21.98 -11.56 -6.09
CA MET A 117 -22.10 -12.41 -4.89
C MET A 117 -21.83 -13.90 -5.15
N ALA A 118 -21.95 -14.37 -6.40
CA ALA A 118 -21.72 -15.78 -6.74
C ALA A 118 -20.23 -16.11 -6.83
N GLN A 119 -19.46 -15.16 -7.36
CA GLN A 119 -18.01 -15.27 -7.53
C GLN A 119 -17.22 -14.52 -6.47
N HIS A 120 -17.90 -13.80 -5.56
CA HIS A 120 -17.28 -13.04 -4.49
C HIS A 120 -16.30 -11.96 -4.99
N GLN A 121 -16.62 -11.32 -6.13
CA GLN A 121 -15.71 -10.42 -6.84
C GLN A 121 -16.38 -9.14 -7.36
N TRP A 122 -15.57 -8.10 -7.55
CA TRP A 122 -15.96 -6.86 -8.21
C TRP A 122 -15.61 -6.92 -9.70
N GLU A 123 -16.63 -6.81 -10.55
CA GLU A 123 -16.45 -6.97 -12.01
C GLU A 123 -16.82 -5.72 -12.81
N ASN A 124 -17.54 -4.78 -12.20
CA ASN A 124 -18.17 -3.68 -12.93
C ASN A 124 -17.14 -2.63 -13.39
N ILE A 125 -16.09 -2.39 -12.60
CA ILE A 125 -14.95 -1.55 -12.99
C ILE A 125 -13.68 -2.40 -12.92
N GLN A 126 -13.12 -2.71 -14.09
CA GLN A 126 -11.89 -3.50 -14.21
C GLN A 126 -10.66 -2.64 -14.53
N GLY A 127 -10.88 -1.35 -14.79
CA GLY A 127 -9.83 -0.38 -15.01
C GLY A 127 -10.36 1.03 -15.23
N PHE A 128 -9.49 2.01 -15.07
CA PHE A 128 -9.79 3.42 -15.24
C PHE A 128 -8.53 4.20 -15.60
N PHE A 129 -8.70 5.38 -16.18
CA PHE A 129 -7.58 6.27 -16.46
C PHE A 129 -7.22 7.10 -15.23
N TYR A 130 -5.93 7.15 -14.91
CA TYR A 130 -5.36 8.06 -13.92
C TYR A 130 -4.06 8.64 -14.48
N ASN A 131 -3.93 9.97 -14.53
CA ASN A 131 -2.78 10.65 -15.15
C ASN A 131 -2.41 10.09 -16.54
N ASN A 132 -3.42 9.87 -17.39
CA ASN A 132 -3.31 9.27 -18.73
C ASN A 132 -2.80 7.82 -18.78
N GLN A 133 -2.72 7.13 -17.63
CA GLN A 133 -2.37 5.72 -17.53
C GLN A 133 -3.62 4.88 -17.34
N LEU A 134 -3.75 3.78 -18.10
CA LEU A 134 -4.80 2.79 -17.87
C LEU A 134 -4.40 1.91 -16.69
N VAL A 135 -5.01 2.17 -15.52
CA VAL A 135 -4.83 1.37 -14.32
C VAL A 135 -5.87 0.27 -14.32
N HIS A 136 -5.42 -0.97 -14.14
CA HIS A 136 -6.28 -2.14 -14.02
C HIS A 136 -6.50 -2.49 -12.56
N ILE A 137 -7.67 -3.07 -12.28
CA ILE A 137 -8.06 -3.44 -10.92
C ILE A 137 -8.92 -4.69 -10.90
N THR A 138 -8.71 -5.51 -9.88
CA THR A 138 -9.64 -6.56 -9.44
C THR A 138 -9.77 -6.51 -7.93
N ALA A 139 -10.95 -6.85 -7.41
CA ALA A 139 -11.17 -6.96 -5.98
C ALA A 139 -12.04 -8.16 -5.65
N GLU A 140 -11.72 -8.83 -4.56
CA GLU A 140 -12.39 -10.04 -4.05
C GLU A 140 -12.64 -9.88 -2.55
N ASP A 141 -13.67 -10.56 -2.02
CA ASP A 141 -13.82 -10.64 -0.57
C ASP A 141 -12.85 -11.66 0.04
N THR A 142 -12.38 -11.38 1.25
CA THR A 142 -11.53 -12.33 1.99
C THR A 142 -12.40 -13.19 2.91
N LYS A 143 -12.07 -14.49 3.04
CA LYS A 143 -12.79 -15.41 3.95
C LYS A 143 -12.62 -15.12 5.45
N GLY A 144 -12.06 -13.98 5.81
CA GLY A 144 -11.91 -13.45 7.16
C GLY A 144 -11.59 -11.97 7.11
N GLY A 145 -12.03 -11.21 8.11
CA GLY A 145 -11.68 -9.79 8.21
C GLY A 145 -10.27 -9.60 8.75
N GLN A 146 -9.54 -8.63 8.22
CA GLN A 146 -8.23 -8.22 8.72
C GLN A 146 -8.40 -7.18 9.81
N LYS A 147 -7.75 -7.37 10.97
CA LYS A 147 -7.69 -6.35 12.03
C LYS A 147 -6.43 -5.51 11.89
N SER A 148 -6.53 -4.24 12.25
CA SER A 148 -5.38 -3.34 12.30
C SER A 148 -4.36 -3.72 13.38
N ILE A 149 -3.07 -3.51 13.10
CA ILE A 149 -1.97 -3.66 14.07
C ILE A 149 -1.85 -2.47 15.02
N PHE A 150 -2.56 -1.36 14.74
CA PHE A 150 -2.49 -0.09 15.45
C PHE A 150 -3.69 0.18 16.37
N ASP A 151 -4.45 -0.80 16.84
CA ASP A 151 -5.60 -0.60 17.76
C ASP A 151 -6.65 0.46 17.39
N ASP A 152 -6.72 0.89 16.15
CA ASP A 152 -7.49 2.05 15.71
C ASP A 152 -8.94 1.72 15.33
N GLY A 153 -9.36 0.48 15.58
CA GLY A 153 -10.66 -0.05 15.23
C GLY A 153 -10.85 -0.33 13.74
N ILE A 154 -9.85 -0.07 12.89
CA ILE A 154 -9.94 -0.31 11.45
C ILE A 154 -9.93 -1.82 11.19
N LYS A 155 -10.78 -2.22 10.24
CA LYS A 155 -10.87 -3.58 9.74
C LYS A 155 -11.03 -3.56 8.22
N GLY A 156 -10.50 -4.58 7.57
CA GLY A 156 -10.66 -4.78 6.12
C GLY A 156 -11.34 -6.09 5.81
N GLY A 157 -12.10 -6.13 4.72
CA GLY A 157 -12.77 -7.34 4.23
C GLY A 157 -12.46 -7.70 2.78
N PHE A 158 -11.63 -6.91 2.10
CA PHE A 158 -11.34 -7.07 0.68
C PHE A 158 -9.85 -7.24 0.40
N TYR A 159 -9.58 -8.11 -0.56
CA TYR A 159 -8.33 -8.20 -1.31
C TYR A 159 -8.49 -7.37 -2.58
N ILE A 160 -7.50 -6.53 -2.87
CA ILE A 160 -7.51 -5.65 -4.03
C ILE A 160 -6.16 -5.78 -4.74
N ARG A 161 -6.21 -6.09 -6.04
CA ARG A 161 -5.03 -6.10 -6.90
C ARG A 161 -5.12 -4.95 -7.89
N ILE A 162 -4.06 -4.16 -7.96
CA ILE A 162 -3.97 -2.98 -8.82
C ILE A 162 -2.69 -3.10 -9.64
N TRP A 163 -2.78 -2.89 -10.95
CA TRP A 163 -1.59 -2.98 -11.79
C TRP A 163 -1.69 -2.09 -13.03
N ARG A 164 -0.52 -1.84 -13.62
CA ARG A 164 -0.39 -1.17 -14.92
C ARG A 164 0.74 -1.84 -15.69
N PRO A 165 0.51 -2.36 -16.91
CA PRO A 165 1.61 -2.88 -17.72
C PRO A 165 2.59 -1.76 -18.08
N LEU A 166 3.85 -2.13 -18.27
CA LEU A 166 4.85 -1.26 -18.88
C LEU A 166 4.56 -1.14 -20.38
N ASP A 167 4.83 0.02 -20.95
CA ASP A 167 4.90 0.14 -22.41
C ASP A 167 6.26 -0.33 -22.97
N ASP A 168 6.37 -0.42 -24.30
CA ASP A 168 7.59 -0.89 -24.98
C ASP A 168 8.80 0.02 -24.70
N THR A 169 8.58 1.32 -24.48
CA THR A 169 9.64 2.29 -24.17
C THR A 169 10.15 2.08 -22.75
N GLU A 170 9.25 1.98 -21.78
CA GLU A 170 9.56 1.74 -20.37
C GLU A 170 10.27 0.38 -20.18
N LEU A 171 9.77 -0.66 -20.85
CA LEU A 171 10.39 -1.99 -20.81
C LEU A 171 11.79 -1.98 -21.42
N LYS A 172 11.98 -1.29 -22.55
CA LYS A 172 13.28 -1.14 -23.19
C LYS A 172 14.24 -0.36 -22.29
N TYR A 173 13.77 0.69 -21.63
CA TYR A 173 14.56 1.46 -20.68
C TYR A 173 15.09 0.57 -19.57
N LEU A 174 14.21 -0.16 -18.87
CA LEU A 174 14.62 -1.03 -17.76
C LEU A 174 15.59 -2.13 -18.21
N LYS A 175 15.30 -2.83 -19.31
CA LYS A 175 16.19 -3.89 -19.82
C LYS A 175 17.57 -3.39 -20.21
N THR A 176 17.66 -2.15 -20.72
CA THR A 176 18.94 -1.53 -21.07
C THR A 176 19.69 -1.08 -19.83
N ARG A 177 18.99 -0.40 -18.92
CA ARG A 177 19.56 0.20 -17.71
C ARG A 177 20.08 -0.86 -16.72
N TYR A 178 19.38 -1.98 -16.65
CA TYR A 178 19.61 -3.08 -15.75
C TYR A 178 20.07 -4.35 -16.48
N GLU A 179 20.79 -4.22 -17.60
CA GLU A 179 21.27 -5.35 -18.41
C GLU A 179 22.19 -6.34 -17.64
N TYR A 180 22.70 -5.91 -16.49
CA TYR A 180 23.52 -6.73 -15.59
C TYR A 180 22.70 -7.68 -14.71
N LEU A 181 21.39 -7.46 -14.58
CA LEU A 181 20.49 -8.34 -13.85
C LEU A 181 20.13 -9.56 -14.71
N SER A 182 19.91 -10.70 -14.06
CA SER A 182 19.37 -11.88 -14.73
C SER A 182 17.90 -11.67 -15.13
N ASP A 183 17.41 -12.50 -16.06
CA ASP A 183 16.01 -12.44 -16.51
C ASP A 183 15.01 -12.59 -15.35
N SER A 184 15.34 -13.40 -14.33
CA SER A 184 14.50 -13.55 -13.13
C SER A 184 14.46 -12.28 -12.28
N GLU A 185 15.60 -11.62 -12.08
CA GLU A 185 15.68 -10.40 -11.28
C GLU A 185 14.99 -9.23 -11.98
N ILE A 186 15.14 -9.12 -13.31
CA ILE A 186 14.38 -8.15 -14.12
C ILE A 186 12.88 -8.40 -14.01
N LYS A 187 12.45 -9.66 -14.09
CA LYS A 187 11.04 -10.01 -13.97
C LYS A 187 10.49 -9.64 -12.58
N GLU A 188 11.23 -9.97 -11.53
CA GLU A 188 10.86 -9.61 -10.15
C GLU A 188 10.75 -8.09 -9.97
N MET A 189 11.75 -7.33 -10.44
CA MET A 189 11.71 -5.86 -10.42
C MET A 189 10.45 -5.31 -11.10
N ILE A 190 10.13 -5.82 -12.30
CA ILE A 190 8.96 -5.39 -13.07
C ILE A 190 7.67 -5.75 -12.33
N ASP A 191 7.57 -6.96 -11.79
CA ASP A 191 6.38 -7.40 -11.05
C ASP A 191 6.15 -6.51 -9.81
N GLN A 192 7.19 -6.25 -9.01
CA GLN A 192 7.12 -5.37 -7.83
C GLN A 192 6.79 -3.92 -8.18
N LEU A 193 7.30 -3.41 -9.31
CA LEU A 193 7.04 -2.05 -9.78
C LEU A 193 5.61 -1.87 -10.32
N SER A 194 5.09 -2.88 -11.01
CA SER A 194 3.90 -2.75 -11.86
C SER A 194 2.63 -3.33 -11.26
N ILE A 195 2.73 -4.07 -10.15
CA ILE A 195 1.63 -4.75 -9.48
C ILE A 195 1.71 -4.50 -7.97
N ILE A 196 0.60 -4.08 -7.37
CA ILE A 196 0.44 -4.07 -5.91
C ILE A 196 -0.78 -4.89 -5.52
N ASN A 197 -0.67 -5.61 -4.40
CA ASN A 197 -1.77 -6.32 -3.77
C ASN A 197 -1.97 -5.73 -2.39
N ILE A 198 -3.18 -5.29 -2.08
CA ILE A 198 -3.46 -4.56 -0.85
C ILE A 198 -4.73 -5.09 -0.18
N GLY A 199 -4.78 -4.98 1.14
CA GLY A 199 -6.03 -5.04 1.88
C GLY A 199 -6.77 -3.70 1.82
N GLU A 200 -8.09 -3.73 2.04
CA GLU A 200 -8.93 -2.52 2.17
C GLU A 200 -8.40 -1.48 3.18
N ILE A 201 -7.66 -1.92 4.20
CA ILE A 201 -7.11 -1.06 5.25
C ILE A 201 -5.90 -0.24 4.80
N GLN A 202 -5.24 -0.64 3.71
CA GLN A 202 -3.93 -0.12 3.35
C GLN A 202 -3.91 1.39 3.06
N PRO A 203 -4.91 2.00 2.39
CA PRO A 203 -4.93 3.44 2.18
C PRO A 203 -5.02 4.22 3.52
N GLN A 204 -5.64 3.64 4.54
CA GLN A 204 -5.71 4.24 5.88
C GLN A 204 -4.36 4.17 6.58
N TYR A 205 -3.61 3.07 6.44
CA TYR A 205 -2.26 2.96 7.01
C TYR A 205 -1.31 4.00 6.43
N ILE A 206 -1.36 4.19 5.11
CA ILE A 206 -0.54 5.19 4.44
C ILE A 206 -0.94 6.60 4.92
N MET A 207 -2.24 6.92 4.91
CA MET A 207 -2.72 8.24 5.31
C MET A 207 -2.43 8.57 6.77
N ARG A 208 -2.69 7.62 7.69
CA ARG A 208 -2.61 7.86 9.14
C ARG A 208 -1.20 7.77 9.69
N TYR A 209 -0.42 6.83 9.16
CA TYR A 209 0.84 6.41 9.77
C TYR A 209 2.02 6.45 8.80
N GLY A 210 1.80 6.66 7.50
CA GLY A 210 2.87 6.57 6.49
C GLY A 210 3.44 5.16 6.32
N PHE A 211 2.64 4.12 6.62
CA PHE A 211 3.05 2.71 6.61
C PHE A 211 2.54 1.99 5.35
N TYR A 212 3.44 1.40 4.57
CA TYR A 212 3.12 0.76 3.29
C TYR A 212 3.07 -0.78 3.34
N GLU A 213 3.06 -1.33 4.55
CA GLU A 213 3.47 -2.72 4.83
C GLU A 213 4.95 -2.96 4.52
N GLY A 214 5.56 -3.92 5.21
CA GLY A 214 6.94 -4.35 4.94
C GLY A 214 7.03 -5.20 3.68
N HIS A 215 8.21 -5.75 3.38
CA HIS A 215 8.51 -6.51 2.16
C HIS A 215 7.83 -7.89 2.15
N THR A 216 6.51 -7.85 1.99
CA THR A 216 5.62 -9.00 1.90
C THR A 216 4.81 -8.91 0.60
N TYR A 217 4.02 -9.95 0.32
CA TYR A 217 3.06 -9.93 -0.79
C TYR A 217 2.08 -8.75 -0.77
N TRP A 218 1.86 -8.16 0.41
CA TRP A 218 0.88 -7.10 0.68
C TRP A 218 1.47 -5.68 0.61
N ARG A 219 2.76 -5.56 0.30
CA ARG A 219 3.43 -4.25 0.22
C ARG A 219 2.78 -3.38 -0.85
N ALA A 220 2.35 -2.20 -0.44
CA ALA A 220 1.88 -1.16 -1.34
C ALA A 220 3.01 -0.18 -1.66
N ASP A 221 4.10 -0.64 -2.29
CA ASP A 221 5.35 0.14 -2.35
C ASP A 221 5.15 1.59 -2.88
N PRO A 222 5.71 2.64 -2.24
CA PRO A 222 5.61 4.03 -2.71
C PRO A 222 6.02 4.24 -4.18
N VAL A 223 7.06 3.52 -4.64
CA VAL A 223 7.57 3.56 -6.01
C VAL A 223 6.55 2.94 -6.95
N ALA A 224 6.00 1.78 -6.59
CA ALA A 224 4.98 1.08 -7.37
C ALA A 224 3.69 1.90 -7.49
N ILE A 225 3.19 2.48 -6.39
CA ILE A 225 2.03 3.39 -6.42
C ILE A 225 2.30 4.57 -7.36
N SER A 226 3.45 5.22 -7.20
CA SER A 226 3.83 6.38 -8.04
C SER A 226 3.88 6.01 -9.52
N PHE A 227 4.40 4.83 -9.84
CA PHE A 227 4.46 4.31 -11.21
C PHE A 227 3.08 3.96 -11.75
N ILE A 228 2.34 3.05 -11.09
CA ILE A 228 1.04 2.55 -11.53
C ILE A 228 0.07 3.70 -11.81
N PHE A 229 0.02 4.70 -10.93
CA PHE A 229 -0.87 5.86 -11.07
C PHE A 229 -0.26 7.01 -11.87
N GLY A 230 0.86 6.81 -12.57
CA GLY A 230 1.45 7.83 -13.45
C GLY A 230 1.75 9.14 -12.73
N MET A 231 2.16 9.09 -11.46
CA MET A 231 2.63 10.27 -10.73
C MET A 231 4.06 10.64 -11.14
N LYS A 232 4.83 9.64 -11.58
CA LYS A 232 6.18 9.78 -12.15
C LYS A 232 6.39 8.79 -13.27
N HIS A 233 7.22 9.18 -14.23
CA HIS A 233 7.73 8.29 -15.27
C HIS A 233 8.85 7.40 -14.73
N ILE A 234 9.11 6.28 -15.40
CA ILE A 234 10.09 5.29 -14.92
C ILE A 234 11.50 5.87 -14.82
N GLU A 235 11.90 6.72 -15.76
CA GLU A 235 13.20 7.37 -15.75
C GLU A 235 13.32 8.38 -14.59
N GLU A 236 12.24 9.08 -14.27
CA GLU A 236 12.21 10.02 -13.13
C GLU A 236 12.31 9.27 -11.81
N LEU A 237 11.63 8.12 -11.69
CA LEU A 237 11.72 7.23 -10.54
C LEU A 237 13.14 6.70 -10.37
N ASP A 238 13.71 6.16 -11.45
CA ASP A 238 15.05 5.56 -11.43
C ASP A 238 16.10 6.58 -10.97
N VAL A 239 16.10 7.77 -11.58
CA VAL A 239 17.05 8.84 -11.24
C VAL A 239 16.87 9.32 -9.80
N ALA A 240 15.63 9.52 -9.34
CA ALA A 240 15.36 9.96 -7.97
C ALA A 240 15.85 8.95 -6.91
N LEU A 241 15.94 7.68 -7.29
CA LEU A 241 16.33 6.58 -6.42
C LEU A 241 17.81 6.18 -6.59
N GLY A 242 18.59 6.99 -7.30
CA GLY A 242 20.03 6.73 -7.50
C GLY A 242 20.33 5.70 -8.58
N ASN A 243 19.33 5.34 -9.39
CA ASN A 243 19.36 4.30 -10.40
C ASN A 243 19.61 2.89 -9.85
N ASP A 244 18.90 2.56 -8.78
CA ASP A 244 19.01 1.28 -8.07
C ASP A 244 17.61 0.72 -7.73
N LEU A 245 16.68 0.81 -8.68
CA LEU A 245 15.29 0.36 -8.53
C LEU A 245 15.18 -1.08 -8.06
N TYR A 246 16.01 -1.98 -8.59
CA TYR A 246 15.95 -3.39 -8.20
C TYR A 246 16.21 -3.56 -6.71
N HIS A 247 17.30 -2.99 -6.20
CA HIS A 247 17.60 -3.06 -4.77
C HIS A 247 16.53 -2.36 -3.93
N ILE A 248 16.07 -1.16 -4.36
CA ILE A 248 15.05 -0.40 -3.64
C ILE A 248 13.72 -1.16 -3.51
N LEU A 249 13.33 -1.93 -4.53
CA LEU A 249 12.08 -2.69 -4.54
C LEU A 249 12.16 -4.05 -3.83
N THR A 250 13.37 -4.57 -3.58
CA THR A 250 13.57 -5.94 -3.07
C THR A 250 14.26 -6.01 -1.71
N ALA A 251 14.99 -4.97 -1.31
CA ALA A 251 15.73 -4.97 -0.06
C ALA A 251 14.85 -4.66 1.16
N HIS A 252 14.83 -5.60 2.10
CA HIS A 252 14.10 -5.46 3.35
C HIS A 252 14.62 -4.30 4.21
N TYR A 253 13.73 -3.65 4.96
CA TYR A 253 14.10 -2.61 5.90
C TYR A 253 14.58 -3.21 7.22
N THR A 254 15.88 -3.48 7.29
CA THR A 254 16.56 -4.00 8.48
C THR A 254 17.38 -2.90 9.16
N ASN A 255 17.40 -2.90 10.50
CA ASN A 255 18.24 -2.02 11.33
C ASN A 255 19.65 -2.59 11.50
#